data_AF-T0PUX6-F1
#
_entry.id   AF-T0PUX6-F1
#
_cell.length_a   1.000
_cell.length_b   1.000
_cell.length_c   1.000
_cell.angle_alpha   90.00
_cell.angle_beta   90.00
_cell.angle_gamma   90.00
#
_symmetry.space_group_name_H-M   'P 1'
#
loop_
_entity.id
_entity.type
_entity.pdbx_description
1 polymer ?
#
loop_
_entity_poly.entity_id
_entity_poly.type
_entity_poly.pdbx_seq_one_letter_code
_entity_poly.pdbx_strand_id
1 'polypeptide(L)'
;MANEVVAEMDAIQTHFKSSNAKPTHEDQQQFRYLQYVQQKAQYYQYVHGNLLATDFGDHDAYASLVGQCFEYTVNEKELKGGTSNTVARTYVMVVCPFLNVTQTEPAYHEWRLAQKQAQAGETPITPPTEREEQRPILLGVWANWTTDVRPTHVGLPHALYDEAPAPLEADPSPIRVQMYDHGERCGEAPRRVHMQMECASTNYVKFVEERSVCVYSIGFATPAACSPDYVRHLQSVLGASARHDEL
;
A
#
# COMPACT_ATOMS: atom_id res chain seq x y z
N MET A 1 -20.15 11.65 19.69
CA MET A 1 -19.70 12.09 18.34
C MET A 1 -20.13 11.14 17.22
N ALA A 2 -19.58 9.93 17.03
CA ALA A 2 -19.96 9.09 15.88
C ALA A 2 -21.47 8.77 15.79
N ASN A 3 -22.10 8.43 16.92
CA ASN A 3 -23.55 8.17 16.98
C ASN A 3 -24.41 9.43 16.75
N GLU A 4 -23.88 10.61 17.08
CA GLU A 4 -24.58 11.89 16.86
C GLU A 4 -24.58 12.28 15.39
N VAL A 5 -23.45 12.08 14.69
CA VAL A 5 -23.33 12.32 13.25
C VAL A 5 -24.28 11.43 12.45
N VAL A 6 -24.39 10.14 12.81
CA VAL A 6 -25.34 9.21 12.15
C VAL A 6 -26.78 9.66 12.38
N ALA A 7 -27.15 10.02 13.61
CA ALA A 7 -28.48 10.50 13.93
C ALA A 7 -28.83 11.79 13.17
N GLU A 8 -27.88 12.71 13.02
CA GLU A 8 -28.06 13.95 12.26
C GLU A 8 -28.25 13.68 10.75
N MET A 9 -27.44 12.79 10.17
CA MET A 9 -27.61 12.36 8.78
C MET A 9 -28.97 11.71 8.53
N ASP A 10 -29.41 10.83 9.44
CA ASP A 10 -30.71 10.17 9.36
C ASP A 10 -31.85 11.19 9.49
N ALA A 11 -31.72 12.19 10.36
CA ALA A 11 -32.69 13.27 10.53
C ALA A 11 -32.82 14.10 9.25
N ILE A 12 -31.70 14.50 8.64
CA ILE A 12 -31.65 15.24 7.36
C ILE A 12 -32.33 14.41 6.26
N GLN A 13 -31.97 13.13 6.13
CA GLN A 13 -32.53 12.26 5.10
C GLN A 13 -34.03 12.01 5.30
N THR A 14 -34.48 11.89 6.55
CA THR A 14 -35.89 11.72 6.90
C THR A 14 -36.70 13.00 6.64
N HIS A 15 -36.13 14.18 6.91
CA HIS A 15 -36.74 15.46 6.60
C HIS A 15 -37.04 15.60 5.10
N PHE A 16 -36.09 15.30 4.22
CA PHE A 16 -36.31 15.40 2.77
C PHE A 16 -37.23 14.32 2.20
N LYS A 17 -37.22 13.11 2.77
CA LYS A 17 -38.19 12.06 2.41
C LYS A 17 -39.62 12.41 2.80
N SER A 18 -39.81 13.05 3.96
CA SER A 18 -41.14 13.37 4.50
C SER A 18 -41.74 14.66 3.94
N SER A 19 -40.92 15.65 3.63
CA SER A 19 -41.36 16.96 3.13
C SER A 19 -41.61 17.02 1.62
N ASN A 20 -41.17 16.00 0.87
CA ASN A 20 -41.13 16.03 -0.61
C ASN A 20 -40.34 17.24 -1.17
N ALA A 21 -39.55 17.92 -0.34
CA ALA A 21 -38.73 19.05 -0.71
C ALA A 21 -37.39 18.58 -1.30
N LYS A 22 -36.84 19.34 -2.25
CA LYS A 22 -35.50 19.09 -2.77
C LYS A 22 -34.45 19.68 -1.82
N PRO A 23 -33.35 18.97 -1.52
CA PRO A 23 -32.26 19.52 -0.72
C PRO A 23 -31.66 20.76 -1.37
N THR A 24 -31.44 21.80 -0.58
CA THR A 24 -30.70 22.99 -1.03
C THR A 24 -29.22 22.66 -1.22
N HIS A 25 -28.46 23.59 -1.82
CA HIS A 25 -27.01 23.42 -1.97
C HIS A 25 -26.30 23.32 -0.61
N GLU A 26 -26.78 24.06 0.39
CA GLU A 26 -26.25 24.07 1.75
C GLU A 26 -26.52 22.72 2.45
N ASP A 27 -27.74 22.18 2.33
CA ASP A 27 -28.09 20.86 2.86
C ASP A 27 -27.20 19.76 2.28
N GLN A 28 -26.94 19.83 0.97
CA GLN A 28 -26.05 18.88 0.30
C GLN A 28 -24.60 19.02 0.77
N GLN A 29 -24.13 20.24 1.05
CA GLN A 29 -22.81 20.47 1.61
C GLN A 29 -22.70 19.92 3.03
N GLN A 30 -23.68 20.20 3.90
CA GLN A 30 -23.72 19.68 5.26
C GLN A 30 -23.77 18.14 5.25
N PHE A 31 -24.62 17.54 4.41
CA PHE A 31 -24.72 16.09 4.33
C PHE A 31 -23.40 15.45 3.85
N ARG A 32 -22.73 16.01 2.84
CA ARG A 32 -21.41 15.55 2.40
C ARG A 32 -20.35 15.66 3.51
N TYR A 33 -20.39 16.73 4.29
CA TYR A 33 -19.49 16.91 5.43
C TYR A 33 -19.73 15.85 6.51
N LEU A 34 -20.99 15.62 6.89
CA LEU A 34 -21.34 14.59 7.88
C LEU A 34 -20.94 13.20 7.40
N GLN A 35 -21.17 12.87 6.12
CA GLN A 35 -20.69 11.63 5.51
C GLN A 35 -19.18 11.45 5.64
N TYR A 36 -18.41 12.51 5.36
CA TYR A 36 -16.95 12.50 5.53
C TYR A 36 -16.54 12.24 6.98
N VAL A 37 -17.17 12.92 7.95
CA VAL A 37 -16.88 12.76 9.38
C VAL A 37 -17.21 11.33 9.84
N GLN A 38 -18.35 10.77 9.40
CA GLN A 38 -18.75 9.41 9.72
C GLN A 38 -17.75 8.38 9.18
N GLN A 39 -17.38 8.49 7.89
CA GLN A 39 -16.40 7.59 7.26
C GLN A 39 -15.05 7.64 7.97
N LYS A 40 -14.59 8.85 8.32
CA LYS A 40 -13.35 9.04 9.08
C LYS A 40 -13.41 8.38 10.46
N ALA A 41 -14.53 8.51 11.17
CA ALA A 41 -14.71 7.87 12.48
C ALA A 41 -14.70 6.34 12.37
N GLN A 42 -15.41 5.78 11.38
CA GLN A 42 -15.42 4.33 11.11
C GLN A 42 -14.02 3.81 10.79
N TYR A 43 -13.26 4.54 9.98
CA TYR A 43 -11.87 4.21 9.67
C TYR A 43 -11.00 4.12 10.93
N TYR A 44 -11.01 5.15 11.80
CA TYR A 44 -10.20 5.13 13.01
C TYR A 44 -10.64 4.05 14.01
N GLN A 45 -11.95 3.81 14.14
CA GLN A 45 -12.47 2.72 14.97
C GLN A 45 -11.98 1.36 14.48
N TYR A 46 -12.04 1.12 13.17
CA TYR A 46 -11.54 -0.11 12.56
C TYR A 46 -10.04 -0.28 12.78
N VAL A 47 -9.23 0.73 12.48
CA VAL A 47 -7.77 0.70 12.68
C VAL A 47 -7.42 0.42 14.13
N HIS A 48 -8.04 1.16 15.07
CA HIS A 48 -7.73 1.00 16.49
C HIS A 48 -8.15 -0.37 17.01
N GLY A 49 -9.35 -0.84 16.63
CA GLY A 49 -9.84 -2.16 17.01
C GLY A 49 -8.94 -3.29 16.48
N ASN A 50 -8.55 -3.21 15.21
CA ASN A 50 -7.64 -4.20 14.62
C ASN A 50 -6.26 -4.17 15.25
N LEU A 51 -5.68 -2.98 15.47
CA LEU A 51 -4.34 -2.87 16.05
C LEU A 51 -4.29 -3.46 17.47
N LEU A 52 -5.33 -3.22 18.28
CA LEU A 52 -5.42 -3.78 19.64
C LEU A 52 -5.57 -5.32 19.65
N ALA A 53 -6.18 -5.89 18.62
CA ALA A 53 -6.38 -7.33 18.48
C ALA A 53 -5.27 -8.02 17.67
N THR A 54 -4.28 -7.26 17.20
CA THR A 54 -3.23 -7.77 16.31
C THR A 54 -2.25 -8.66 17.05
N ASP A 55 -1.98 -9.83 16.48
CA ASP A 55 -0.81 -10.64 16.80
C ASP A 55 0.43 -10.05 16.10
N PHE A 56 1.44 -9.60 16.85
CA PHE A 56 2.70 -9.10 16.28
C PHE A 56 3.75 -10.19 16.09
N GLY A 57 3.34 -11.46 16.05
CA GLY A 57 4.21 -12.62 15.97
C GLY A 57 4.86 -12.96 17.30
N ASP A 58 5.73 -13.97 17.27
CA ASP A 58 6.42 -14.45 18.46
C ASP A 58 7.18 -13.32 19.15
N HIS A 59 6.92 -13.13 20.45
CA HIS A 59 7.51 -12.06 21.26
C HIS A 59 7.33 -10.65 20.66
N ASP A 60 6.22 -10.43 19.94
CA ASP A 60 5.89 -9.15 19.30
C ASP A 60 6.95 -8.67 18.29
N ALA A 61 7.64 -9.60 17.61
CA ALA A 61 8.74 -9.30 16.69
C ALA A 61 8.43 -8.19 15.67
N TYR A 62 7.19 -8.15 15.16
CA TYR A 62 6.75 -7.16 14.17
C TYR A 62 6.23 -5.84 14.76
N ALA A 63 6.08 -5.73 16.08
CA ALA A 63 5.51 -4.53 16.72
C ALA A 63 6.35 -3.27 16.49
N SER A 64 7.65 -3.43 16.26
CA SER A 64 8.56 -2.33 15.92
C SER A 64 8.18 -1.57 14.64
N LEU A 65 7.40 -2.20 13.74
CA LEU A 65 6.96 -1.60 12.48
C LEU A 65 5.76 -0.67 12.64
N VAL A 66 5.04 -0.74 13.77
CA VAL A 66 3.84 0.07 14.00
C VAL A 66 4.22 1.56 14.03
N GLY A 67 3.51 2.35 13.23
CA GLY A 67 3.74 3.79 13.11
C GLY A 67 4.89 4.18 12.18
N GLN A 68 5.59 3.22 11.57
CA GLN A 68 6.57 3.46 10.52
C GLN A 68 5.90 3.35 9.14
N CYS A 69 6.32 4.19 8.20
CA CYS A 69 5.83 4.19 6.83
C CYS A 69 6.99 4.27 5.85
N PHE A 70 6.86 3.57 4.74
CA PHE A 70 7.91 3.38 3.75
C PHE A 70 7.39 3.75 2.37
N GLU A 71 8.12 4.63 1.69
CA GLU A 71 7.81 5.02 0.32
C GLU A 71 8.50 4.08 -0.68
N TYR A 72 7.80 3.74 -1.75
CA TYR A 72 8.34 2.99 -2.88
C TYR A 72 7.85 3.62 -4.18
N THR A 73 8.79 4.02 -5.02
CA THR A 73 8.48 4.55 -6.35
C THR A 73 8.48 3.43 -7.36
N VAL A 74 7.38 3.25 -8.09
CA VAL A 74 7.23 2.20 -9.09
C VAL A 74 6.68 2.79 -10.38
N ASN A 75 7.22 2.33 -11.51
CA ASN A 75 6.67 2.71 -12.81
C ASN A 75 5.51 1.77 -13.19
N GLU A 76 4.59 2.26 -14.02
CA GLU A 76 3.39 1.51 -14.41
C GLU A 76 3.68 0.17 -15.08
N LYS A 77 4.77 0.10 -15.86
CA LYS A 77 5.14 -1.12 -16.59
C LYS A 77 5.61 -2.21 -15.63
N GLU A 78 6.41 -1.84 -14.64
CA GLU A 78 6.85 -2.72 -13.55
C GLU A 78 5.66 -3.13 -12.68
N LEU A 79 4.84 -2.17 -12.26
CA LEU A 79 3.67 -2.43 -11.41
C LEU A 79 2.70 -3.42 -12.07
N LYS A 80 2.35 -3.22 -13.34
CA LYS A 80 1.28 -3.98 -14.01
C LYS A 80 1.80 -5.11 -14.90
N GLY A 81 3.12 -5.28 -15.02
CA GLY A 81 3.74 -6.17 -16.01
C GLY A 81 3.57 -5.70 -17.47
N GLY A 82 3.16 -4.45 -17.70
CA GLY A 82 2.93 -3.87 -19.02
C GLY A 82 1.97 -2.67 -18.97
N THR A 83 1.99 -1.82 -20.00
CA THR A 83 1.01 -0.72 -20.16
C THR A 83 0.82 -0.37 -21.63
N SER A 84 -0.40 0.06 -21.99
CA SER A 84 -0.69 0.65 -23.30
C SER A 84 -0.20 2.10 -23.42
N ASN A 85 0.18 2.73 -22.32
CA ASN A 85 0.68 4.10 -22.34
C ASN A 85 2.08 4.17 -22.97
N THR A 86 2.27 5.06 -23.94
CA THR A 86 3.57 5.36 -24.53
C THR A 86 4.59 5.81 -23.48
N VAL A 87 4.19 6.75 -22.62
CA VAL A 87 4.94 7.17 -21.44
C VAL A 87 4.34 6.48 -20.22
N ALA A 88 5.14 5.67 -19.52
CA ALA A 88 4.68 4.99 -18.31
C ALA A 88 4.43 6.00 -17.18
N ARG A 89 3.37 5.78 -16.40
CA ARG A 89 3.12 6.56 -15.18
C ARG A 89 4.12 6.18 -14.10
N THR A 90 4.38 7.11 -13.20
CA THR A 90 5.15 6.87 -11.98
C THR A 90 4.22 7.00 -10.79
N TYR A 91 4.20 5.97 -9.96
CA TYR A 91 3.42 5.89 -8.74
C TYR A 91 4.35 5.95 -7.53
N VAL A 92 3.92 6.64 -6.47
CA VAL A 92 4.55 6.55 -5.16
C VAL A 92 3.60 5.80 -4.24
N MET A 93 4.03 4.61 -3.83
CA MET A 93 3.34 3.76 -2.87
C MET A 93 3.83 4.14 -1.47
N VAL A 94 2.91 4.34 -0.53
CA VAL A 94 3.23 4.52 0.89
C VAL A 94 2.68 3.32 1.64
N VAL A 95 3.59 2.52 2.21
CA VAL A 95 3.29 1.29 2.93
C VAL A 95 3.53 1.54 4.42
N CYS A 96 2.47 1.46 5.22
CA CYS A 96 2.55 1.54 6.67
C CYS A 96 2.11 0.19 7.26
N PRO A 97 3.05 -0.68 7.67
CA PRO A 97 2.74 -1.95 8.31
C PRO A 97 1.71 -1.80 9.43
N PHE A 98 0.71 -2.68 9.47
CA PHE A 98 -0.38 -2.65 10.46
C PHE A 98 -1.30 -1.41 10.44
N LEU A 99 -1.20 -0.54 9.43
CA LEU A 99 -2.07 0.62 9.27
C LEU A 99 -2.79 0.59 7.92
N ASN A 100 -2.12 1.00 6.83
CA ASN A 100 -2.70 1.07 5.50
C ASN A 100 -1.62 1.10 4.41
N VAL A 101 -2.07 0.94 3.17
CA VAL A 101 -1.27 1.14 1.97
C VAL A 101 -1.98 2.15 1.07
N THR A 102 -1.24 3.13 0.56
CA THR A 102 -1.77 4.15 -0.35
C THR A 102 -0.91 4.30 -1.59
N GLN A 103 -1.53 4.80 -2.66
CA GLN A 103 -0.88 5.11 -3.93
C GLN A 103 -1.11 6.58 -4.28
N THR A 104 -0.08 7.27 -4.74
CA THR A 104 -0.16 8.64 -5.27
C THR A 104 0.48 8.73 -6.65
N GLU A 105 0.07 9.74 -7.42
CA GLU A 105 0.62 10.07 -8.74
C GLU A 105 1.15 11.53 -8.71
N PRO A 106 2.29 11.81 -8.05
CA PRO A 106 2.74 13.19 -7.82
C PRO A 106 3.05 13.94 -9.13
N ALA A 107 3.48 13.24 -10.18
CA ALA A 107 3.82 13.81 -11.49
C ALA A 107 2.67 13.67 -12.52
N TYR A 108 1.42 13.57 -12.09
CA TYR A 108 0.27 13.30 -12.97
C TYR A 108 0.10 14.34 -14.09
N HIS A 109 0.28 15.62 -13.80
CA HIS A 109 0.08 16.69 -14.79
C HIS A 109 1.19 16.72 -15.83
N GLU A 110 2.43 16.57 -15.37
CA GLU A 110 3.61 16.45 -16.21
C GLU A 110 3.49 15.22 -17.12
N TRP A 111 3.08 14.08 -16.55
CA TRP A 111 2.82 12.85 -17.30
C TRP A 111 1.72 13.06 -18.35
N ARG A 112 0.59 13.71 -18.02
CA ARG A 112 -0.48 13.97 -18.99
C ARG A 112 0.00 14.80 -20.18
N LEU A 113 0.84 15.81 -19.93
CA LEU A 113 1.42 16.62 -21.00
C LEU A 113 2.36 15.79 -21.88
N ALA A 114 3.27 15.04 -21.26
CA ALA A 114 4.22 14.18 -21.96
C ALA A 114 3.52 13.09 -22.79
N GLN A 115 2.48 12.47 -22.26
CA GLN A 115 1.68 11.46 -22.96
C GLN A 115 0.98 12.06 -24.19
N LYS A 116 0.38 13.26 -24.06
CA LYS A 116 -0.23 13.94 -25.21
C LYS A 116 0.80 14.29 -26.27
N GLN A 117 1.98 14.79 -25.86
CA GLN A 117 3.07 15.11 -26.79
C GLN A 117 3.55 13.87 -27.54
N ALA A 118 3.76 12.76 -26.81
CA ALA A 118 4.15 11.49 -27.42
C ALA A 118 3.11 10.93 -28.40
N GLN A 119 1.82 11.24 -28.21
CA GLN A 119 0.74 10.83 -29.11
C GLN A 119 0.49 11.81 -30.28
N ALA A 120 0.73 13.11 -30.09
CA ALA A 120 0.41 14.17 -31.04
C ALA A 120 1.53 14.51 -32.04
N GLY A 121 2.73 13.96 -31.87
CA GLY A 121 3.88 14.24 -32.73
C GLY A 121 4.31 15.72 -32.66
N GLU A 122 4.41 16.39 -33.81
CA GLU A 122 4.90 17.77 -33.93
C GLU A 122 3.86 18.86 -33.57
N THR A 123 2.64 18.48 -33.18
CA THR A 123 1.59 19.46 -32.89
C THR A 123 1.84 20.14 -31.53
N PRO A 124 1.93 21.48 -31.45
CA PRO A 124 2.09 22.18 -30.19
C PRO A 124 0.89 21.96 -29.26
N ILE A 125 1.14 21.57 -28.01
CA ILE A 125 0.11 21.36 -26.99
C ILE A 125 0.22 22.45 -25.93
N THR A 126 -0.88 23.16 -25.68
CA THR A 126 -0.98 24.12 -24.57
C THR A 126 -1.24 23.37 -23.27
N PRO A 127 -0.42 23.59 -22.21
CA PRO A 127 -0.67 22.99 -20.91
C PRO A 127 -1.94 23.58 -20.27
N PRO A 128 -2.73 22.77 -19.54
CA PRO A 128 -3.89 23.26 -18.81
C PRO A 128 -3.46 24.23 -17.70
N THR A 129 -4.28 25.26 -17.47
CA THR A 129 -4.01 26.34 -16.50
C THR A 129 -4.30 25.92 -15.06
N GLU A 130 -5.22 24.97 -14.87
CA GLU A 130 -5.59 24.44 -13.56
C GLU A 130 -4.92 23.08 -13.30
N ARG A 131 -4.28 22.96 -12.15
CA ARG A 131 -3.65 21.72 -11.66
C ARG A 131 -4.57 21.04 -10.65
N GLU A 132 -5.12 19.91 -11.03
CA GLU A 132 -5.87 19.01 -10.15
C GLU A 132 -4.96 18.35 -9.11
N GLU A 133 -5.15 18.65 -7.84
CA GLU A 133 -4.40 17.98 -6.78
C GLU A 133 -4.78 16.49 -6.70
N GLN A 134 -3.81 15.61 -6.95
CA GLN A 134 -4.04 14.17 -6.87
C GLN A 134 -4.03 13.74 -5.41
N ARG A 135 -5.20 13.38 -4.87
CA ARG A 135 -5.28 12.80 -3.53
C ARG A 135 -4.72 11.38 -3.51
N PRO A 136 -4.16 10.90 -2.38
CA PRO A 136 -3.82 9.51 -2.21
C PRO A 136 -5.03 8.59 -2.40
N ILE A 137 -4.83 7.51 -3.16
CA ILE A 137 -5.78 6.42 -3.33
C ILE A 137 -5.49 5.38 -2.26
N LEU A 138 -6.48 5.05 -1.43
CA LEU A 138 -6.34 3.97 -0.44
C LEU A 138 -6.38 2.61 -1.14
N LEU A 139 -5.31 1.83 -1.04
CA LEU A 139 -5.25 0.47 -1.59
C LEU A 139 -5.78 -0.57 -0.59
N GLY A 140 -5.66 -0.31 0.71
CA GLY A 140 -6.22 -1.15 1.76
C GLY A 140 -5.78 -0.70 3.15
N VAL A 141 -6.50 -1.19 4.15
CA VAL A 141 -6.29 -1.00 5.59
C VAL A 141 -5.96 -2.36 6.19
N TRP A 142 -5.04 -2.40 7.15
CA TRP A 142 -4.62 -3.62 7.82
C TRP A 142 -5.84 -4.41 8.31
N ALA A 143 -5.92 -5.69 7.91
CA ALA A 143 -7.02 -6.58 8.25
C ALA A 143 -6.55 -7.71 9.18
N ASN A 144 -5.69 -8.59 8.68
CA ASN A 144 -5.20 -9.74 9.44
C ASN A 144 -3.96 -10.36 8.78
N TRP A 145 -3.37 -11.32 9.48
CA TRP A 145 -2.45 -12.28 8.88
C TRP A 145 -3.21 -13.31 8.05
N THR A 146 -2.60 -13.77 6.96
CA THR A 146 -3.12 -14.88 6.16
C THR A 146 -2.01 -15.82 5.72
N THR A 147 -2.37 -17.07 5.51
CA THR A 147 -1.54 -18.12 4.87
C THR A 147 -2.14 -18.60 3.55
N ASP A 148 -3.31 -18.07 3.17
CA ASP A 148 -4.07 -18.54 2.00
C ASP A 148 -3.47 -18.01 0.69
N VAL A 149 -2.66 -16.96 0.78
CA VAL A 149 -1.98 -16.34 -0.35
C VAL A 149 -0.53 -16.81 -0.37
N ARG A 150 -0.12 -17.41 -1.49
CA ARG A 150 1.29 -17.81 -1.69
C ARG A 150 2.14 -16.57 -1.98
N PRO A 151 3.35 -16.46 -1.38
CA PRO A 151 4.32 -15.43 -1.72
C PRO A 151 4.63 -15.43 -3.23
N THR A 152 4.77 -14.23 -3.80
CA THR A 152 5.03 -14.06 -5.23
C THR A 152 6.49 -14.34 -5.58
N HIS A 153 7.41 -13.72 -4.84
CA HIS A 153 8.86 -13.86 -5.01
C HIS A 153 9.46 -14.41 -3.73
N VAL A 154 10.49 -15.24 -3.86
CA VAL A 154 11.27 -15.73 -2.72
C VAL A 154 12.73 -15.51 -3.06
N GLY A 155 13.44 -14.70 -2.27
CA GLY A 155 14.83 -14.32 -2.53
C GLY A 155 15.02 -12.85 -2.88
N LEU A 156 16.22 -12.48 -3.33
CA LEU A 156 16.52 -11.09 -3.70
C LEU A 156 15.91 -10.75 -5.08
N PRO A 157 15.43 -9.51 -5.28
CA PRO A 157 15.03 -9.05 -6.61
C PRO A 157 16.24 -9.11 -7.55
N HIS A 158 16.10 -9.74 -8.70
CA HIS A 158 17.12 -9.77 -9.74
C HIS A 158 16.56 -9.13 -11.00
N ALA A 159 17.38 -8.35 -11.71
CA ALA A 159 17.00 -7.90 -13.04
C ALA A 159 16.71 -9.13 -13.91
N LEU A 160 15.69 -9.05 -14.77
CA LEU A 160 15.20 -10.17 -15.59
C LEU A 160 16.30 -10.89 -16.44
N TYR A 161 17.48 -10.27 -16.57
CA TYR A 161 18.60 -10.72 -17.39
C TYR A 161 19.92 -10.91 -16.63
N ASP A 162 19.95 -10.69 -15.32
CA ASP A 162 21.11 -11.08 -14.52
C ASP A 162 20.97 -12.55 -14.13
N GLU A 163 21.98 -13.36 -14.43
CA GLU A 163 22.05 -14.71 -13.86
C GLU A 163 22.04 -14.58 -12.34
N ALA A 164 21.01 -15.15 -11.71
CA ALA A 164 20.88 -15.15 -10.26
C ALA A 164 22.21 -15.67 -9.67
N PRO A 165 22.91 -14.90 -8.81
CA PRO A 165 23.94 -15.48 -7.98
C PRO A 165 23.34 -16.71 -7.28
N ALA A 166 24.11 -17.79 -7.12
CA ALA A 166 23.70 -18.96 -6.34
C ALA A 166 22.88 -18.52 -5.13
N PRO A 167 21.71 -19.16 -4.85
CA PRO A 167 20.65 -18.58 -4.04
C PRO A 167 21.25 -17.84 -2.86
N LEU A 168 21.23 -16.51 -2.93
CA LEU A 168 21.70 -15.66 -1.85
C LEU A 168 20.98 -16.15 -0.60
N GLU A 169 21.77 -16.55 0.38
CA GLU A 169 21.34 -17.32 1.54
C GLU A 169 20.08 -16.71 2.13
N ALA A 170 18.93 -17.30 1.80
CA ALA A 170 17.63 -16.79 2.21
C ALA A 170 17.22 -17.53 3.47
N ASP A 171 16.62 -16.79 4.41
CA ASP A 171 16.01 -17.41 5.58
C ASP A 171 14.95 -18.43 5.11
N PRO A 172 15.07 -19.72 5.47
CA PRO A 172 14.12 -20.75 5.06
C PRO A 172 12.76 -20.66 5.76
N SER A 173 12.60 -19.69 6.68
CA SER A 173 11.38 -19.55 7.48
C SER A 173 10.15 -19.26 6.62
N PRO A 174 8.97 -19.78 7.04
CA PRO A 174 7.73 -19.48 6.35
C PRO A 174 7.47 -17.98 6.27
N ILE A 175 7.29 -17.48 5.05
CA ILE A 175 6.90 -16.10 4.82
C ILE A 175 5.49 -15.87 5.36
N ARG A 176 5.35 -14.92 6.28
CA ARG A 176 4.04 -14.44 6.76
C ARG A 176 3.49 -13.39 5.81
N VAL A 177 2.18 -13.39 5.58
CA VAL A 177 1.52 -12.43 4.69
C VAL A 177 0.51 -11.58 5.47
N GLN A 178 0.66 -10.26 5.39
CA GLN A 178 -0.32 -9.30 5.85
C GLN A 178 -1.37 -9.04 4.77
N MET A 179 -2.64 -9.15 5.14
CA MET A 179 -3.75 -8.78 4.28
C MET A 179 -4.23 -7.37 4.62
N TYR A 180 -4.40 -6.55 3.58
CA TYR A 180 -5.01 -5.24 3.65
C TYR A 180 -6.26 -5.21 2.77
N ASP A 181 -7.38 -4.83 3.36
CA ASP A 181 -8.70 -4.80 2.72
C ASP A 181 -9.38 -3.45 2.94
N HIS A 182 -10.63 -3.27 2.53
CA HIS A 182 -11.35 -2.01 2.63
C HIS A 182 -10.65 -0.85 1.90
N GLY A 183 -9.94 -1.17 0.80
CA GLY A 183 -9.41 -0.17 -0.12
C GLY A 183 -10.51 0.55 -0.88
N GLU A 184 -10.15 1.64 -1.55
CA GLU A 184 -11.07 2.37 -2.42
C GLU A 184 -11.60 1.50 -3.54
N ARG A 185 -12.86 1.75 -3.93
CA ARG A 185 -13.56 0.99 -4.97
C ARG A 185 -12.79 1.02 -6.30
N CYS A 186 -12.67 -0.15 -6.91
CA CYS A 186 -12.09 -0.36 -8.22
C CYS A 186 -12.98 -1.30 -9.05
N GLY A 187 -13.78 -0.72 -9.94
CA GLY A 187 -14.81 -1.47 -10.64
C GLY A 187 -15.83 -2.06 -9.65
N GLU A 188 -15.97 -3.38 -9.68
CA GLU A 188 -16.94 -4.10 -8.84
C GLU A 188 -16.42 -4.47 -7.44
N ALA A 189 -15.10 -4.39 -7.20
CA ALA A 189 -14.50 -4.79 -5.93
C ALA A 189 -13.67 -3.65 -5.31
N PRO A 190 -13.48 -3.62 -3.98
CA PRO A 190 -12.49 -2.75 -3.37
C PRO A 190 -11.07 -3.22 -3.72
N ARG A 191 -10.12 -2.28 -3.71
CA ARG A 191 -8.69 -2.60 -3.77
C ARG A 191 -8.27 -3.43 -2.55
N ARG A 192 -7.31 -4.33 -2.77
CA ARG A 192 -6.72 -5.18 -1.73
C ARG A 192 -5.22 -5.33 -1.91
N VAL A 193 -4.50 -5.49 -0.81
CA VAL A 193 -3.04 -5.70 -0.83
C VAL A 193 -2.69 -6.94 -0.02
N HIS A 194 -1.81 -7.77 -0.58
CA HIS A 194 -1.14 -8.85 0.12
C HIS A 194 0.34 -8.48 0.28
N MET A 195 0.77 -8.23 1.51
CA MET A 195 2.14 -7.85 1.81
C MET A 195 2.87 -9.02 2.46
N GLN A 196 3.83 -9.59 1.74
CA GLN A 196 4.68 -10.67 2.24
C GLN A 196 5.85 -10.11 3.04
N MET A 197 6.06 -10.66 4.23
CA MET A 197 7.13 -10.25 5.16
C MET A 197 8.36 -11.14 4.94
N GLU A 198 9.47 -10.55 4.54
CA GLU A 198 10.70 -11.27 4.22
C GLU A 198 11.86 -10.82 5.10
N CYS A 199 12.67 -11.76 5.55
CA CYS A 199 13.87 -11.46 6.32
C CYS A 199 14.83 -10.57 5.52
N ALA A 200 15.34 -9.52 6.18
CA ALA A 200 16.41 -8.66 5.70
C ALA A 200 17.07 -7.94 6.88
N SER A 201 18.22 -7.30 6.65
CA SER A 201 18.91 -6.52 7.69
C SER A 201 18.29 -5.16 7.99
N THR A 202 17.41 -4.65 7.11
CA THR A 202 16.75 -3.34 7.25
C THR A 202 15.31 -3.39 6.78
N ASN A 203 14.52 -2.39 7.20
CA ASN A 203 13.13 -2.24 6.77
C ASN A 203 13.06 -1.49 5.43
N TYR A 204 12.48 -2.11 4.39
CA TYR A 204 12.22 -1.45 3.12
C TYR A 204 11.20 -2.23 2.27
N VAL A 205 10.59 -1.56 1.31
CA VAL A 205 9.72 -2.21 0.31
C VAL A 205 10.62 -2.78 -0.80
N LYS A 206 10.55 -4.11 -1.03
CA LYS A 206 11.33 -4.83 -2.05
C LYS A 206 10.73 -4.69 -3.45
N PHE A 207 9.42 -4.83 -3.56
CA PHE A 207 8.70 -4.74 -4.84
C PHE A 207 7.22 -4.42 -4.59
N VAL A 208 6.56 -3.90 -5.61
CA VAL A 208 5.10 -3.73 -5.66
C VAL A 208 4.59 -4.13 -7.03
N GLU A 209 3.65 -5.07 -7.08
CA GLU A 209 3.02 -5.56 -8.31
C GLU A 209 1.50 -5.57 -8.20
N GLU A 210 0.81 -5.30 -9.30
CA GLU A 210 -0.62 -5.49 -9.46
C GLU A 210 -0.86 -6.80 -10.22
N ARG A 211 -1.08 -7.89 -9.47
CA ARG A 211 -1.16 -9.26 -10.02
C ARG A 211 -2.45 -9.52 -10.79
N SER A 212 -3.53 -8.92 -10.32
CA SER A 212 -4.82 -8.86 -10.99
C SER A 212 -5.41 -7.50 -10.73
N VAL A 213 -6.40 -7.09 -11.53
CA VAL A 213 -7.00 -5.76 -11.44
C VAL A 213 -7.34 -5.41 -9.99
N CYS A 214 -6.66 -4.41 -9.46
CA CYS A 214 -6.83 -3.87 -8.12
C CYS A 214 -6.52 -4.83 -6.95
N VAL A 215 -5.71 -5.86 -7.20
CA VAL A 215 -5.11 -6.70 -6.16
C VAL A 215 -3.59 -6.61 -6.26
N TYR A 216 -2.99 -6.05 -5.23
CA TYR A 216 -1.56 -5.75 -5.19
C TYR A 216 -0.81 -6.79 -4.34
N SER A 217 0.40 -7.14 -4.77
CA SER A 217 1.36 -7.93 -4.01
C SER A 217 2.57 -7.05 -3.68
N ILE A 218 2.96 -7.02 -2.41
CA ILE A 218 4.08 -6.20 -1.91
C ILE A 218 5.07 -7.11 -1.19
N GLY A 219 6.33 -7.06 -1.59
CA GLY A 219 7.43 -7.61 -0.78
C GLY A 219 7.90 -6.59 0.22
N PHE A 220 7.84 -6.90 1.52
CA PHE A 220 8.36 -6.04 2.57
C PHE A 220 9.52 -6.72 3.31
N ALA A 221 10.70 -6.14 3.19
CA ALA A 221 11.91 -6.58 3.87
C ALA A 221 11.92 -6.07 5.31
N THR A 222 12.24 -6.93 6.28
CA THR A 222 12.40 -6.51 7.68
C THR A 222 13.23 -7.51 8.49
N PRO A 223 14.02 -7.03 9.48
CA PRO A 223 14.67 -7.90 10.47
C PRO A 223 13.66 -8.71 11.30
N ALA A 224 12.44 -8.20 11.48
CA ALA A 224 11.40 -8.87 12.25
C ALA A 224 10.94 -10.21 11.65
N ALA A 225 11.23 -10.44 10.37
CA ALA A 225 10.90 -11.68 9.67
C ALA A 225 12.05 -12.70 9.69
N CYS A 226 13.19 -12.37 10.31
CA CYS A 226 14.33 -13.28 10.40
C CYS A 226 14.17 -14.26 11.58
N SER A 227 14.40 -15.53 11.32
CA SER A 227 14.43 -16.58 12.34
C SER A 227 15.67 -16.48 13.22
N PRO A 228 15.55 -16.92 14.48
CA PRO A 228 16.70 -17.04 15.37
C PRO A 228 17.82 -17.92 14.78
N ASP A 229 17.47 -18.95 14.02
CA ASP A 229 18.42 -19.88 13.40
C ASP A 229 19.24 -19.17 12.33
N TYR A 230 18.58 -18.43 11.45
CA TYR A 230 19.24 -17.64 10.41
C TYR A 230 20.12 -16.55 11.01
N VAL A 231 19.63 -15.82 12.03
CA VAL A 231 20.44 -14.81 12.74
C VAL A 231 21.68 -15.44 13.39
N ARG A 232 21.54 -16.58 14.07
CA ARG A 232 22.69 -17.29 14.67
C ARG A 232 23.71 -17.73 13.62
N HIS A 233 23.25 -18.20 12.48
CA HIS A 233 24.13 -18.55 11.36
C HIS A 233 24.90 -17.33 10.86
N LEU A 234 24.23 -16.21 10.58
CA LEU A 234 24.89 -14.96 10.15
C LEU A 234 25.93 -14.48 11.16
N GLN A 235 25.63 -14.54 12.46
CA GLN A 235 26.57 -14.19 13.52
C GLN A 235 27.80 -15.11 13.53
N SER A 236 27.63 -16.42 13.29
CA SER A 236 28.73 -17.37 13.19
C SER A 236 29.62 -17.07 11.98
N VAL A 237 29.04 -16.77 10.82
CA VAL A 237 29.78 -16.43 9.60
C VAL A 237 30.61 -15.16 9.81
N LEU A 238 29.98 -14.09 10.31
CA LEU A 238 30.67 -12.82 10.58
C LEU A 238 31.78 -12.97 11.62
N GLY A 239 31.53 -13.76 12.68
CA GLY A 239 32.52 -14.04 13.71
C GLY A 239 33.69 -14.91 13.24
N ALA A 240 33.52 -15.71 12.19
CA ALA A 240 34.60 -16.48 11.56
C ALA A 240 35.43 -15.61 10.62
N SER A 241 34.80 -14.74 9.82
CA SER A 241 35.50 -13.79 8.95
C SER A 241 36.37 -12.81 9.73
N ALA A 242 35.87 -12.28 10.85
CA ALA A 242 36.63 -11.38 11.71
C ALA A 242 37.92 -12.01 12.29
N ARG A 243 37.95 -13.34 12.48
CA ARG A 243 39.14 -14.06 12.93
C ARG A 243 40.12 -14.39 11.81
N HIS A 244 39.68 -14.33 10.56
CA HIS A 244 40.54 -14.60 9.40
C HIS A 244 41.36 -13.37 9.01
N ASP A 245 40.88 -12.16 9.32
CA ASP A 245 41.56 -10.89 9.04
C ASP A 245 42.58 -10.47 10.13
N GLU A 246 42.70 -11.22 11.22
CA GLU A 246 43.67 -10.98 12.32
C GLU A 246 44.97 -11.81 12.25
N LEU A 247 45.21 -12.52 11.13
CA LEU A 247 46.42 -13.33 10.85
C LEU A 247 47.22 -12.78 9.66
#